data_AF-A0A8C6G8U9-F1
#
_entry.id   AF-A0A8C6G8U9-F1
#
_cell.length_a   1.000
_cell.length_b   1.000
_cell.length_c   1.000
_cell.angle_alpha   90.00
_cell.angle_beta   90.00
_cell.angle_gamma   90.00
#
_symmetry.space_group_name_H-M   'P 1'
#
loop_
_entity.id
_entity.type
_entity.pdbx_description
1 polymer ?
#
loop_
_entity_poly.entity_id
_entity_poly.type
_entity_poly.pdbx_seq_one_letter_code
_entity_poly.pdbx_strand_id
1 'polypeptide(L)'
;METTPSLLFRCALPVLLQGFLPVYPELHEKMKYIAKKCGVRFQPPAVILIYENETEGKSRQRIMPVRNFSKFSDCTRAAEQLKNNPRHKSYLEQVPLKQLEKLFVFLRGSLQGQSLAETMEQIRRETTIDPEEDLNKLDDKELAKRKSIMDELFEKNQKRKDDPTFVYDVEVDFPQDGQLLSCSWDSVSVDDF
;
A
#
# COMPACT_ATOMS: atom_id res chain seq x y z
N MET A 1 81.18 -24.52 -6.35
CA MET A 1 80.59 -24.23 -7.67
C MET A 1 79.39 -25.15 -7.83
N GLU A 2 78.23 -24.52 -7.76
CA GLU A 2 77.02 -24.73 -8.58
C GLU A 2 76.41 -26.13 -8.83
N THR A 3 75.08 -26.05 -8.93
CA THR A 3 74.14 -26.83 -9.75
C THR A 3 73.36 -27.98 -9.09
N THR A 4 72.09 -27.65 -8.82
CA THR A 4 70.86 -28.47 -8.89
C THR A 4 70.68 -29.09 -10.31
N PRO A 5 69.69 -29.98 -10.64
CA PRO A 5 68.36 -30.10 -10.01
C PRO A 5 67.64 -31.48 -10.00
N SER A 6 66.49 -31.47 -9.30
CA SER A 6 65.19 -32.10 -9.64
C SER A 6 65.04 -33.63 -9.71
N LEU A 7 64.19 -34.22 -8.85
CA LEU A 7 62.79 -34.56 -9.16
C LEU A 7 62.17 -35.49 -8.08
N LEU A 8 60.95 -35.13 -7.66
CA LEU A 8 59.85 -35.99 -7.18
C LEU A 8 60.01 -36.74 -5.83
N PHE A 9 59.82 -35.99 -4.74
CA PHE A 9 59.32 -36.54 -3.48
C PHE A 9 57.80 -36.80 -3.58
N ARG A 10 57.39 -38.06 -3.53
CA ARG A 10 56.00 -38.45 -3.24
C ARG A 10 55.75 -38.30 -1.73
N CYS A 11 55.27 -37.13 -1.32
CA CYS A 11 54.69 -36.97 0.02
C CYS A 11 53.22 -37.39 -0.03
N ALA A 12 52.91 -38.57 0.50
CA ALA A 12 51.56 -38.91 0.91
C ALA A 12 51.24 -38.05 2.16
N LEU A 13 50.50 -36.96 1.95
CA LEU A 13 49.96 -36.14 3.02
C LEU A 13 48.76 -36.85 3.66
N PRO A 14 48.65 -36.85 5.00
CA PRO A 14 47.49 -37.35 5.70
C PRO A 14 46.30 -36.41 5.53
N VAL A 15 45.13 -37.06 5.48
CA VAL A 15 43.76 -36.55 5.52
C VAL A 15 43.64 -35.17 6.20
N LEU A 16 43.30 -34.19 5.36
CA LEU A 16 42.99 -32.82 5.73
C LEU A 16 41.72 -32.76 6.59
N LEU A 17 41.82 -31.96 7.65
CA LEU A 17 40.76 -31.49 8.51
C LEU A 17 39.47 -31.20 7.73
N GLN A 18 38.37 -31.88 8.10
CA GLN A 18 37.05 -31.30 7.92
C GLN A 18 36.92 -30.15 8.91
N GLY A 19 37.25 -28.95 8.44
CA GLY A 19 36.96 -27.70 9.12
C GLY A 19 35.45 -27.59 9.35
N PHE A 20 35.05 -27.74 10.61
CA PHE A 20 33.81 -27.16 11.12
C PHE A 20 33.93 -25.65 10.92
N LEU A 21 33.33 -25.13 9.85
CA LEU A 21 33.12 -23.70 9.70
C LEU A 21 32.17 -23.27 10.83
N PRO A 22 32.57 -22.37 11.75
CA PRO A 22 31.65 -21.84 12.74
C PRO A 22 30.56 -21.07 12.00
N VAL A 23 29.33 -21.56 12.10
CA VAL A 23 28.12 -20.83 11.75
C VAL A 23 28.02 -19.67 12.73
N TYR A 24 28.59 -18.52 12.36
CA TYR A 24 28.35 -17.29 13.08
C TYR A 24 26.87 -16.95 12.94
N PRO A 25 26.09 -16.87 14.03
CA PRO A 25 24.79 -16.23 13.97
C PRO A 25 25.08 -14.76 13.74
N GLU A 26 24.95 -14.32 12.48
CA GLU A 26 25.05 -12.91 12.14
C GLU A 26 24.10 -12.15 13.07
N LEU A 27 24.68 -11.27 13.90
CA LEU A 27 23.95 -10.20 14.55
C LEU A 27 23.42 -9.30 13.42
N HIS A 28 22.32 -9.73 12.84
CA HIS A 28 21.61 -9.01 11.80
C HIS A 28 20.97 -7.82 12.48
N GLU A 29 21.74 -6.75 12.61
CA GLU A 29 21.23 -5.42 12.87
C GLU A 29 20.03 -5.24 11.94
N LYS A 30 18.83 -5.06 12.51
CA LYS A 30 17.62 -4.88 11.72
C LYS A 30 17.75 -3.52 11.04
N MET A 31 18.38 -3.51 9.87
CA MET A 31 18.41 -2.34 9.02
C MET A 31 16.98 -1.94 8.72
N LYS A 32 16.64 -0.73 9.13
CA LYS A 32 15.31 -0.18 9.00
C LYS A 32 15.18 0.43 7.61
N TYR A 33 14.22 -0.07 6.85
CA TYR A 33 13.97 0.35 5.47
C TYR A 33 12.77 1.28 5.42
N ILE A 34 12.91 2.43 4.78
CA ILE A 34 11.83 3.39 4.56
C ILE A 34 11.26 3.19 3.16
N ALA A 35 9.98 2.81 3.07
CA ALA A 35 9.29 2.66 1.79
C ALA A 35 8.95 4.04 1.21
N LYS A 36 9.40 4.34 -0.02
CA LYS A 36 9.11 5.62 -0.70
C LYS A 36 8.00 5.47 -1.72
N LYS A 37 8.14 4.51 -2.64
CA LYS A 37 7.19 4.30 -3.74
C LYS A 37 6.91 2.82 -3.93
N CYS A 38 5.66 2.50 -4.24
CA CYS A 38 5.23 1.16 -4.62
C CYS A 38 4.60 1.19 -6.01
N GLY A 39 4.80 0.14 -6.78
CA GLY A 39 4.23 -0.01 -8.11
C GLY A 39 4.13 -1.47 -8.53
N VAL A 40 3.64 -1.69 -9.75
CA VAL A 40 3.48 -3.02 -10.34
C VAL A 40 4.07 -3.07 -11.72
N ARG A 41 4.62 -4.23 -12.08
CA ARG A 41 5.01 -4.62 -13.42
C ARG A 41 4.08 -5.74 -13.87
N PHE A 42 3.54 -5.63 -15.08
CA PHE A 42 2.59 -6.59 -15.61
C PHE A 42 3.24 -7.83 -16.23
N GLN A 43 4.43 -7.68 -16.85
CA GLN A 43 5.06 -8.77 -17.60
C GLN A 43 6.56 -8.94 -17.28
N PRO A 44 6.96 -10.06 -16.65
CA PRO A 44 6.16 -10.91 -15.77
C PRO A 44 5.61 -10.14 -14.55
N PRO A 45 4.50 -10.63 -13.94
CA PRO A 45 3.80 -9.95 -12.85
C PRO A 45 4.70 -9.83 -11.61
N ALA A 46 4.96 -8.60 -11.19
CA ALA A 46 5.79 -8.30 -10.02
C ALA A 46 5.37 -7.01 -9.34
N VAL A 47 5.50 -6.96 -8.02
CA VAL A 47 5.37 -5.73 -7.23
C VAL A 47 6.75 -5.11 -7.08
N ILE A 48 6.86 -3.83 -7.40
CA ILE A 48 8.09 -3.06 -7.31
C ILE A 48 8.01 -2.16 -6.07
N LEU A 49 9.02 -2.21 -5.23
CA LEU A 49 9.18 -1.33 -4.07
C LEU A 49 10.47 -0.53 -4.22
N ILE A 50 10.36 0.79 -4.17
CA ILE A 50 11.49 1.71 -4.06
C ILE A 50 11.58 2.11 -2.60
N TYR A 51 12.71 1.80 -1.98
CA TYR A 51 12.97 2.03 -0.57
C TYR A 51 14.31 2.72 -0.37
N GLU A 52 14.45 3.39 0.77
CA GLU A 52 15.68 4.02 1.21
C GLU A 52 16.17 3.32 2.48
N ASN A 53 17.48 3.11 2.57
CA ASN A 53 18.10 2.57 3.78
C ASN A 53 18.50 3.73 4.70
N GLU A 54 18.13 3.68 5.97
CA GLU A 54 18.39 4.77 6.93
C GLU A 54 19.89 5.07 7.08
N THR A 55 20.75 4.06 6.90
CA THR A 55 22.20 4.19 7.09
C THR A 55 22.95 4.71 5.87
N GLU A 56 22.48 4.38 4.66
CA GLU A 56 23.20 4.70 3.41
C GLU A 56 22.62 5.92 2.68
N GLY A 57 21.38 6.32 2.97
CA GLY A 57 20.67 7.41 2.26
C GLY A 57 20.47 7.15 0.76
N LYS A 58 20.73 5.92 0.29
CA LYS A 58 20.61 5.55 -1.13
C LYS A 58 19.26 4.88 -1.38
N SER A 59 18.57 5.37 -2.41
CA SER A 59 17.36 4.73 -2.92
C SER A 59 17.72 3.44 -3.67
N ARG A 60 17.05 2.35 -3.29
CA ARG A 60 17.19 1.03 -3.91
C ARG A 60 15.82 0.54 -4.38
N GLN A 61 15.83 -0.32 -5.40
CA GLN A 61 14.63 -0.93 -5.94
C GLN A 61 14.63 -2.43 -5.65
N ARG A 62 13.51 -2.94 -5.12
CA ARG A 62 13.26 -4.38 -4.95
C ARG A 62 12.12 -4.79 -5.87
N ILE A 63 12.34 -5.86 -6.64
CA ILE A 63 11.33 -6.47 -7.49
C ILE A 63 10.86 -7.76 -6.82
N MET A 64 9.57 -7.85 -6.53
CA MET A 64 8.95 -8.96 -5.82
C MET A 64 8.03 -9.70 -6.79
N PRO A 65 8.44 -10.87 -7.31
CA PRO A 65 7.64 -11.59 -8.28
C PRO A 65 6.37 -12.13 -7.63
N VAL A 66 5.24 -11.95 -8.30
CA VAL A 66 3.96 -12.51 -7.85
C VAL A 66 3.78 -13.86 -8.53
N ARG A 67 3.80 -14.93 -7.74
CA ARG A 67 3.58 -16.30 -8.23
C ARG A 67 2.16 -16.75 -7.91
N ASN A 68 1.62 -17.66 -8.71
CA ASN A 68 0.30 -18.27 -8.51
C ASN A 68 -0.86 -17.27 -8.44
N PHE A 69 -0.75 -16.14 -9.13
CA PHE A 69 -1.82 -15.15 -9.21
C PHE A 69 -2.54 -15.26 -10.55
N SER A 70 -3.88 -15.29 -10.48
CA SER A 70 -4.75 -15.51 -11.62
C SER A 70 -5.82 -14.43 -11.67
N LYS A 71 -6.59 -14.36 -12.76
CA LYS A 71 -7.69 -13.39 -12.93
C LYS A 71 -8.85 -13.57 -11.93
N PHE A 72 -8.87 -14.70 -11.22
CA PHE A 72 -9.90 -15.08 -10.24
C PHE A 72 -9.39 -15.14 -8.79
N SER A 73 -8.10 -14.88 -8.55
CA SER A 73 -7.57 -14.94 -7.18
C SER A 73 -7.96 -13.72 -6.36
N ASP A 74 -8.14 -13.92 -5.07
CA ASP A 74 -8.48 -12.86 -4.11
C ASP A 74 -7.30 -11.90 -3.90
N CYS A 75 -7.53 -10.61 -4.14
CA CYS A 75 -6.52 -9.57 -4.00
C CYS A 75 -6.07 -9.36 -2.55
N THR A 76 -6.99 -9.48 -1.59
CA THR A 76 -6.75 -9.33 -0.15
C THR A 76 -5.79 -10.40 0.36
N ARG A 77 -6.11 -11.67 0.10
CA ARG A 77 -5.29 -12.82 0.47
C ARG A 77 -3.91 -12.78 -0.19
N ALA A 78 -3.83 -12.38 -1.46
CA ALA A 78 -2.56 -12.23 -2.16
C ALA A 78 -1.67 -11.13 -1.52
N ALA A 79 -2.27 -10.02 -1.11
CA ALA A 79 -1.56 -8.94 -0.41
C ALA A 79 -1.02 -9.39 0.97
N GLU A 80 -1.83 -10.10 1.74
CA GLU A 80 -1.41 -10.68 3.03
C GLU A 80 -0.25 -11.66 2.87
N GLN A 81 -0.34 -12.55 1.88
CA GLN A 81 0.73 -13.51 1.59
C GLN A 81 2.04 -12.82 1.23
N LEU A 82 1.99 -11.76 0.43
CA LEU A 82 3.17 -10.98 0.07
C LEU A 82 3.80 -10.30 1.29
N LYS A 83 2.96 -9.71 2.17
CA LYS A 83 3.41 -9.01 3.38
C LYS A 83 3.99 -9.96 4.44
N ASN A 84 3.43 -11.17 4.55
CA ASN A 84 3.86 -12.17 5.53
C ASN A 84 5.09 -12.97 5.09
N ASN A 85 5.51 -12.88 3.83
CA ASN A 85 6.68 -13.59 3.34
C ASN A 85 7.97 -13.11 4.05
N PRO A 86 8.74 -13.98 4.72
CA PRO A 86 9.91 -13.60 5.50
C PRO A 86 10.97 -12.85 4.67
N ARG A 87 11.03 -13.08 3.36
CA ARG A 87 11.97 -12.40 2.46
C ARG A 87 11.65 -10.93 2.24
N HIS A 88 10.38 -10.52 2.38
CA HIS A 88 9.91 -9.19 2.01
C HIS A 88 9.34 -8.41 3.21
N LYS A 89 9.06 -9.12 4.31
CA LYS A 89 8.44 -8.58 5.52
C LYS A 89 9.12 -7.32 6.06
N SER A 90 10.45 -7.31 6.13
CA SER A 90 11.22 -6.16 6.65
C SER A 90 11.07 -4.88 5.81
N TYR A 91 10.81 -5.01 4.51
CA TYR A 91 10.65 -3.85 3.61
C TYR A 91 9.20 -3.39 3.53
N LEU A 92 8.25 -4.29 3.76
CA LEU A 92 6.81 -4.05 3.65
C LEU A 92 6.14 -3.67 4.98
N GLU A 93 6.90 -3.56 6.07
CA GLU A 93 6.38 -3.22 7.40
C GLU A 93 5.66 -1.87 7.38
N GLN A 94 6.26 -0.86 6.76
CA GLN A 94 5.69 0.49 6.63
C GLN A 94 4.59 0.61 5.58
N VAL A 95 4.47 -0.36 4.66
CA VAL A 95 3.50 -0.28 3.57
C VAL A 95 2.12 -0.74 4.08
N PRO A 96 1.07 0.10 3.97
CA PRO A 96 -0.27 -0.28 4.39
C PRO A 96 -0.81 -1.40 3.50
N LEU A 97 -1.52 -2.34 4.11
CA LEU A 97 -2.05 -3.52 3.42
C LEU A 97 -3.02 -3.12 2.31
N LYS A 98 -3.89 -2.12 2.55
CA LYS A 98 -4.80 -1.54 1.54
C LYS A 98 -4.07 -1.06 0.27
N GLN A 99 -2.85 -0.55 0.39
CA GLN A 99 -2.08 -0.11 -0.79
C GLN A 99 -1.61 -1.31 -1.61
N LEU A 100 -1.18 -2.39 -0.97
CA LEU A 100 -0.82 -3.64 -1.65
C LEU A 100 -2.04 -4.25 -2.34
N GLU A 101 -3.21 -4.26 -1.69
CA GLU A 101 -4.45 -4.75 -2.29
C GLU A 101 -4.79 -4.01 -3.58
N LYS A 102 -4.69 -2.68 -3.60
CA LYS A 102 -4.88 -1.87 -4.81
C LYS A 102 -3.93 -2.30 -5.93
N LEU A 103 -2.67 -2.57 -5.63
CA LEU A 103 -1.69 -3.08 -6.59
C LEU A 103 -2.09 -4.45 -7.15
N PHE A 104 -2.64 -5.34 -6.33
CA PHE A 104 -3.16 -6.63 -6.79
C PHE A 104 -4.42 -6.49 -7.65
N VAL A 105 -5.29 -5.51 -7.38
CA VAL A 105 -6.42 -5.17 -8.26
C VAL A 105 -5.92 -4.73 -9.63
N PHE A 106 -4.89 -3.87 -9.70
CA PHE A 106 -4.25 -3.50 -10.98
C PHE A 106 -3.68 -4.69 -11.73
N LEU A 107 -2.99 -5.61 -11.03
CA LEU A 107 -2.50 -6.85 -11.64
C LEU A 107 -3.65 -7.70 -12.16
N ARG A 108 -4.76 -7.82 -11.42
CA ARG A 108 -5.94 -8.57 -11.84
C ARG A 108 -6.58 -7.99 -13.11
N GLY A 109 -6.77 -6.67 -13.16
CA GLY A 109 -7.30 -5.97 -14.33
C GLY A 109 -6.42 -6.23 -15.58
N SER A 110 -5.10 -6.18 -15.41
CA SER A 110 -4.17 -6.48 -16.52
C SER A 110 -4.27 -7.91 -17.03
N LEU A 111 -4.49 -8.90 -16.14
CA LEU A 111 -4.67 -10.31 -16.52
C LEU A 111 -6.03 -10.55 -17.20
N GLN A 112 -7.00 -9.67 -16.98
CA GLN A 112 -8.30 -9.69 -17.65
C GLN A 112 -8.28 -8.94 -18.99
N GLY A 113 -7.20 -8.23 -19.31
CA GLY A 113 -7.07 -7.42 -20.53
C GLY A 113 -7.71 -6.03 -20.42
N GLN A 114 -8.05 -5.58 -19.22
CA GLN A 114 -8.55 -4.22 -18.99
C GLN A 114 -7.43 -3.20 -19.12
N SER A 115 -7.77 -1.98 -19.53
CA SER A 115 -6.81 -0.89 -19.54
C SER A 115 -6.49 -0.41 -18.13
N LEU A 116 -5.30 0.18 -17.94
CA LEU A 116 -4.91 0.78 -16.65
C LEU A 116 -5.88 1.90 -16.24
N ALA A 117 -6.36 2.67 -17.23
CA ALA A 117 -7.32 3.75 -17.01
C ALA A 117 -8.65 3.21 -16.47
N GLU A 118 -9.21 2.17 -17.10
CA GLU A 118 -10.44 1.51 -16.64
C GLU A 118 -10.29 0.98 -15.21
N THR A 119 -9.18 0.29 -14.92
CA THR A 119 -8.96 -0.27 -13.58
C THR A 119 -8.81 0.84 -12.53
N MET A 120 -8.17 1.95 -12.89
CA MET A 120 -8.03 3.11 -12.01
C MET A 120 -9.37 3.80 -11.76
N GLU A 121 -10.21 3.95 -12.78
CA GLU A 121 -11.56 4.48 -12.62
C GLU A 121 -12.42 3.58 -11.75
N GLN A 122 -12.34 2.26 -11.92
CA GLN A 122 -13.04 1.32 -11.06
C GLN A 122 -12.64 1.50 -9.60
N ILE A 123 -11.33 1.55 -9.30
CA ILE A 123 -10.84 1.78 -7.94
C ILE A 123 -11.32 3.14 -7.39
N ARG A 124 -11.36 4.19 -8.22
CA ARG A 124 -11.87 5.51 -7.82
C ARG A 124 -13.35 5.47 -7.48
N ARG A 125 -14.19 4.86 -8.34
CA ARG A 125 -15.63 4.70 -8.09
C ARG A 125 -15.90 3.88 -6.83
N GLU A 126 -15.07 2.87 -6.55
CA GLU A 126 -15.20 2.07 -5.33
C GLU A 126 -14.73 2.83 -4.07
N THR A 127 -13.81 3.78 -4.19
CA THR A 127 -13.23 4.51 -3.03
C THR A 127 -13.91 5.85 -2.76
N THR A 128 -14.57 6.46 -3.74
CA THR A 128 -15.20 7.78 -3.63
C THR A 128 -16.71 7.64 -3.55
N ILE A 129 -17.35 8.38 -2.63
CA ILE A 129 -18.81 8.46 -2.53
C ILE A 129 -19.25 9.69 -3.33
N ASP A 130 -20.13 9.49 -4.30
CA ASP A 130 -20.79 10.59 -5.01
C ASP A 130 -21.98 11.09 -4.17
N PRO A 131 -22.05 12.38 -3.81
CA PRO A 131 -23.15 12.92 -3.01
C PRO A 131 -24.53 12.83 -3.70
N GLU A 132 -24.58 12.70 -5.03
CA GLU A 132 -25.83 12.67 -5.80
C GLU A 132 -26.36 11.24 -6.05
N GLU A 133 -25.64 10.21 -5.60
CA GLU A 133 -26.04 8.81 -5.84
C GLU A 133 -27.15 8.37 -4.88
N ASP A 134 -28.20 7.75 -5.46
CA ASP A 134 -29.33 7.21 -4.69
C ASP A 134 -28.95 5.92 -3.96
N LEU A 135 -28.47 6.07 -2.73
CA LEU A 135 -28.00 4.97 -1.87
C LEU A 135 -29.09 3.95 -1.52
N ASN A 136 -30.37 4.27 -1.72
CA ASN A 136 -31.47 3.36 -1.41
C ASN A 136 -31.62 2.23 -2.42
N LYS A 137 -30.98 2.33 -3.60
CA LYS A 137 -31.00 1.29 -4.64
C LYS A 137 -29.88 0.26 -4.48
N LEU A 138 -28.93 0.50 -3.59
CA LEU A 138 -27.76 -0.36 -3.40
C LEU A 138 -28.09 -1.58 -2.54
N ASP A 139 -27.32 -2.66 -2.73
CA ASP A 139 -27.38 -3.84 -1.86
C ASP A 139 -26.75 -3.55 -0.49
N ASP A 140 -27.19 -4.28 0.56
CA ASP A 140 -26.75 -4.07 1.95
C ASP A 140 -25.22 -4.15 2.10
N LYS A 141 -24.57 -5.03 1.32
CA LYS A 141 -23.11 -5.21 1.33
C LYS A 141 -22.37 -4.02 0.74
N GLU A 142 -22.92 -3.40 -0.29
CA GLU A 142 -22.34 -2.22 -0.92
C GLU A 142 -22.59 -0.99 -0.06
N LEU A 143 -23.77 -0.90 0.53
CA LEU A 143 -24.13 0.13 1.50
C LEU A 143 -23.17 0.14 2.70
N ALA A 144 -22.85 -1.03 3.26
CA ALA A 144 -21.89 -1.15 4.35
C ALA A 144 -20.48 -0.66 3.97
N LYS A 145 -20.03 -0.94 2.73
CA LYS A 145 -18.74 -0.43 2.22
C LYS A 145 -18.76 1.08 2.08
N ARG A 146 -19.81 1.65 1.48
CA ARG A 146 -19.98 3.10 1.34
C ARG A 146 -20.00 3.79 2.70
N LYS A 147 -20.71 3.23 3.67
CA LYS A 147 -20.70 3.72 5.06
C LYS A 147 -19.30 3.73 5.66
N SER A 148 -18.55 2.63 5.53
CA SER A 148 -17.16 2.57 6.02
C SER A 148 -16.26 3.61 5.36
N ILE A 149 -16.46 3.91 4.08
CA ILE A 149 -15.71 4.96 3.39
C ILE A 149 -16.09 6.35 3.94
N MET A 150 -17.37 6.58 4.22
CA MET A 150 -17.86 7.84 4.80
C MET A 150 -17.25 8.07 6.17
N ASP A 151 -17.24 7.04 7.02
CA ASP A 151 -16.64 7.08 8.35
C ASP A 151 -15.13 7.39 8.27
N GLU A 152 -14.40 6.71 7.38
CA GLU A 152 -12.96 6.97 7.17
C GLU A 152 -12.66 8.38 6.65
N LEU A 153 -13.54 8.97 5.84
CA LEU A 153 -13.41 10.35 5.35
C LEU A 153 -13.74 11.36 6.45
N PHE A 154 -14.75 11.06 7.25
CA PHE A 154 -15.16 11.88 8.38
C PHE A 154 -14.04 11.99 9.40
N GLU A 155 -13.46 10.86 9.83
CA GLU A 155 -12.36 10.83 10.81
C GLU A 155 -11.14 11.64 10.34
N LYS A 156 -10.82 11.60 9.04
CA LYS A 156 -9.69 12.37 8.48
C LYS A 156 -9.96 13.86 8.39
N ASN A 157 -11.21 14.24 8.14
CA ASN A 157 -11.61 15.64 7.97
C ASN A 157 -12.10 16.28 9.28
N GLN A 158 -12.20 15.50 10.37
CA GLN A 158 -12.62 15.98 11.66
C GLN A 158 -11.58 16.97 12.23
N LYS A 159 -11.96 18.25 12.32
CA LYS A 159 -11.17 19.26 13.03
C LYS A 159 -11.45 19.13 14.53
N ARG A 160 -10.44 18.78 15.31
CA ARG A 160 -10.57 18.70 16.77
C ARG A 160 -10.38 20.08 17.38
N LYS A 161 -10.91 20.28 18.59
CA LYS A 161 -10.72 21.53 19.34
C LYS A 161 -9.25 21.85 19.62
N ASP A 162 -8.41 20.82 19.64
CA ASP A 162 -6.98 20.92 19.90
C ASP A 162 -6.16 21.24 18.64
N ASP A 163 -6.78 21.27 17.45
CA ASP A 163 -6.09 21.62 16.21
C ASP A 163 -5.87 23.13 16.10
N PRO A 164 -4.68 23.59 15.66
CA PRO A 164 -4.39 25.02 15.51
C PRO A 164 -5.24 25.70 14.42
N THR A 165 -5.88 24.92 13.53
CA THR A 165 -6.79 25.42 12.48
C THR A 165 -8.26 25.40 12.93
N PHE A 166 -8.53 25.00 14.17
CA PHE A 166 -9.86 25.03 14.74
C PHE A 166 -10.24 26.47 15.07
N VAL A 167 -11.25 27.00 14.38
CA VAL A 167 -11.80 28.34 14.62
C VAL A 167 -13.20 28.16 15.17
N TYR A 168 -13.47 28.77 16.33
CA TYR A 168 -14.82 28.86 16.88
C TYR A 168 -15.64 29.84 16.04
N ASP A 169 -16.93 29.53 15.87
CA ASP A 169 -17.91 30.43 15.25
C ASP A 169 -17.48 30.91 13.86
N VAL A 170 -17.19 29.97 12.96
CA VAL A 170 -16.94 30.28 11.55
C VAL A 170 -18.24 30.78 10.93
N GLU A 171 -18.39 32.10 10.89
CA GLU A 171 -19.43 32.77 10.12
C GLU A 171 -19.11 32.59 8.63
N VAL A 172 -20.02 31.93 7.90
CA VAL A 172 -19.93 31.76 6.46
C VAL A 172 -21.03 32.60 5.84
N ASP A 173 -20.64 33.62 5.08
CA ASP A 173 -21.58 34.38 4.27
C ASP A 173 -22.10 33.49 3.14
N PHE A 174 -23.37 33.10 3.23
CA PHE A 174 -24.02 32.37 2.16
C PHE A 174 -24.17 33.32 0.94
N PRO A 175 -23.78 32.88 -0.26
CA PRO A 175 -23.91 33.72 -1.45
C PRO A 175 -25.37 34.09 -1.66
N GLN A 176 -25.68 35.39 -1.60
CA GLN A 176 -27.03 35.94 -1.82
C GLN A 176 -27.50 35.81 -3.28
N ASP A 177 -26.60 35.40 -4.19
CA ASP A 177 -26.83 35.32 -5.63
C ASP A 177 -27.55 34.03 -6.05
N GLY A 178 -27.64 33.04 -5.14
CA GLY A 178 -28.45 31.85 -5.33
C GLY A 178 -29.89 32.14 -4.91
N GLN A 179 -30.86 31.83 -5.79
CA GLN A 179 -32.29 31.89 -5.47
C GLN A 179 -32.53 31.32 -4.07
N LEU A 180 -32.84 32.18 -3.10
CA LEU A 180 -33.28 31.77 -1.76
C LEU A 180 -34.52 30.90 -1.98
N LEU A 181 -34.34 29.59 -1.90
CA LEU A 181 -35.43 28.64 -2.00
C LEU A 181 -36.32 28.90 -0.78
N SER A 182 -37.49 29.51 -0.99
CA SER A 182 -38.49 29.70 0.05
C SER A 182 -38.89 28.32 0.58
N CYS A 183 -38.30 27.89 1.70
CA CYS A 183 -38.68 26.64 2.34
C CYS A 183 -40.05 26.87 2.98
N SER A 184 -40.96 25.90 2.89
CA SER A 184 -42.32 26.06 3.44
C SER A 184 -42.34 26.30 4.96
N TRP A 185 -41.21 26.08 5.63
CA TRP A 185 -40.98 26.39 7.04
C TRP A 185 -40.89 27.89 7.36
N ASP A 186 -40.54 28.73 6.38
CA ASP A 186 -40.45 30.19 6.56
C ASP A 186 -41.82 30.89 6.51
N SER A 187 -42.91 30.13 6.33
CA SER A 187 -44.27 30.66 6.12
C SER A 187 -45.18 30.58 7.35
N VAL A 188 -44.63 30.40 8.56
CA VAL A 188 -45.42 30.57 9.79
C VAL A 188 -45.37 32.02 10.24
N SER A 189 -46.26 32.84 9.66
CA SER A 189 -46.53 34.19 10.14
C SER A 189 -47.05 34.15 11.57
N VAL A 190 -46.36 34.87 12.46
CA VAL A 190 -46.73 35.09 13.86
C VAL A 190 -47.93 36.04 13.91
N ASP A 191 -49.13 35.51 13.76
CA ASP A 191 -50.39 36.20 14.07
C ASP A 191 -51.31 35.21 14.79
N ASP A 192 -51.03 34.95 16.06
CA ASP A 192 -51.97 34.39 17.02
C ASP A 192 -51.54 34.82 18.43
N PHE A 193 -51.87 36.07 18.79
CA PHE A 193 -52.00 36.55 20.18
C PHE A 193 -53.02 37.68 20.27
#